data_AF-A0A8T2Z2G7-F1
#
_entry.id   AF-A0A8T2Z2G7-F1
#
_cell.length_a   1.000
_cell.length_b   1.000
_cell.length_c   1.000
_cell.angle_alpha   90.00
_cell.angle_beta   90.00
_cell.angle_gamma   90.00
#
_symmetry.space_group_name_H-M   'P 1'
#
loop_
_entity.id
_entity.type
_entity.pdbx_description
1 polymer ?
#
loop_
_entity_poly.entity_id
_entity_poly.type
_entity_poly.pdbx_seq_one_letter_code
_entity_poly.pdbx_strand_id
1 'polypeptide(L)'
;MLHLQKPIKPHLPLNDLLFVINARTGESSTLFTQSKPCDELQVDPNGIFKFAVDIDLESSLKKEAIREIKVTWNVVLRGWKAEFHMMESCSGKASLVPEAEDLFSKELPLPGCCSNMVTASSLVAEIKLGFCSENYIDEEEGIKDDGKFKRGKLSLAIMNTKHWRYLSMDDALRHLQHFLLPCDA
;
A
#
# COMPACT_ATOMS: atom_id res chain seq x y z
N MET A 1 -32.57 22.68 6.93
CA MET A 1 -31.11 22.83 7.08
C MET A 1 -30.60 21.52 7.67
N LEU A 2 -29.98 20.65 6.88
CA LEU A 2 -29.41 19.41 7.40
C LEU A 2 -28.12 19.78 8.14
N HIS A 3 -28.09 19.59 9.46
CA HIS A 3 -26.85 19.71 10.23
C HIS A 3 -25.87 18.64 9.73
N LEU A 4 -24.81 19.06 9.05
CA LEU A 4 -23.63 18.23 8.84
C LEU A 4 -23.00 17.98 10.21
N GLN A 5 -23.40 16.88 10.86
CA GLN A 5 -22.68 16.38 12.03
C GLN A 5 -21.22 16.16 11.60
N LYS A 6 -20.29 16.71 12.38
CA LYS A 6 -18.88 16.37 12.22
C LYS A 6 -18.75 14.86 12.40
N PRO A 7 -18.03 14.16 11.50
CA PRO A 7 -17.81 12.74 11.66
C PRO A 7 -17.17 12.43 13.01
N ILE A 8 -17.60 11.32 13.61
CA ILE A 8 -17.03 10.84 14.87
C ILE A 8 -15.55 10.51 14.65
N LYS A 9 -14.70 10.81 15.63
CA LYS A 9 -13.27 10.48 15.59
C LYS A 9 -13.10 8.96 15.49
N PRO A 10 -12.19 8.42 14.66
CA PRO A 10 -11.96 6.98 14.60
C PRO A 10 -11.58 6.42 15.98
N HIS A 11 -12.11 5.25 16.31
CA HIS A 11 -11.77 4.53 17.52
C HIS A 11 -10.49 3.69 17.36
N LEU A 12 -10.09 3.43 16.12
CA LEU A 12 -8.89 2.70 15.75
C LEU A 12 -7.67 3.63 15.72
N PRO A 13 -6.71 3.50 16.65
CA PRO A 13 -5.50 4.30 16.62
C PRO A 13 -4.49 3.75 15.59
N LEU A 14 -3.79 4.64 14.90
CA LEU A 14 -2.80 4.27 13.88
C LEU A 14 -1.67 3.38 14.44
N ASN A 15 -1.23 3.65 15.68
CA ASN A 15 -0.13 2.93 16.33
C ASN A 15 -0.48 1.47 16.67
N ASP A 16 -1.76 1.08 16.57
CA ASP A 16 -2.19 -0.31 16.71
C ASP A 16 -2.20 -1.05 15.38
N LEU A 17 -1.79 -0.41 14.27
CA LEU A 17 -1.79 -1.02 12.95
C LEU A 17 -0.39 -1.41 12.49
N LEU A 18 -0.31 -2.59 11.88
CA LEU A 18 0.84 -3.12 11.18
C LEU A 18 0.48 -3.28 9.70
N PHE A 19 1.28 -2.73 8.80
CA PHE A 19 1.17 -3.04 7.37
C PHE A 19 2.08 -4.20 7.01
N VAL A 20 1.51 -5.18 6.32
CA VAL A 20 2.22 -6.33 5.76
C VAL A 20 2.05 -6.29 4.24
N ILE A 21 3.14 -6.05 3.53
CA ILE A 21 3.19 -5.95 2.07
C ILE A 21 4.11 -7.02 1.55
N ASN A 22 3.65 -7.77 0.55
CA ASN A 22 4.49 -8.73 -0.16
C ASN A 22 4.44 -8.41 -1.65
N ALA A 23 5.59 -8.45 -2.31
CA ALA A 23 5.69 -8.46 -3.75
C ALA A 23 6.43 -9.70 -4.20
N ARG A 24 5.91 -10.37 -5.23
CA ARG A 24 6.52 -11.55 -5.84
C ARG A 24 6.53 -11.43 -7.36
N THR A 25 7.45 -12.12 -7.99
CA THR A 25 7.52 -12.27 -9.44
C THR A 25 7.49 -13.75 -9.83
N GLY A 26 6.75 -14.08 -10.89
CA GLY A 26 6.49 -15.46 -11.28
C GLY A 26 5.69 -16.24 -10.23
N GLU A 27 5.94 -17.54 -10.12
CA GLU A 27 5.19 -18.44 -9.23
C GLU A 27 5.75 -18.52 -7.80
N SER A 28 7.04 -18.26 -7.59
CA SER A 28 7.70 -18.52 -6.29
C SER A 28 8.76 -17.51 -5.84
N SER A 29 9.19 -16.58 -6.70
CA SER A 29 10.27 -15.64 -6.32
C SER A 29 9.69 -14.43 -5.59
N THR A 30 10.00 -14.30 -4.31
CA THR A 30 9.67 -13.09 -3.54
C THR A 30 10.64 -11.97 -3.91
N LEU A 31 10.12 -10.79 -4.25
CA LEU A 31 10.91 -9.58 -4.49
C LEU A 31 11.24 -8.89 -3.16
N PHE A 32 10.23 -8.72 -2.32
CA PHE A 32 10.37 -8.22 -0.96
C PHE A 32 9.16 -8.62 -0.11
N THR A 33 9.37 -8.64 1.20
CA THR A 33 8.30 -8.66 2.20
C THR A 33 8.58 -7.57 3.21
N GLN A 34 7.65 -6.64 3.38
CA GLN A 34 7.74 -5.57 4.35
C GLN A 34 6.66 -5.77 5.42
N SER A 35 7.09 -5.76 6.67
CA SER A 35 6.19 -5.67 7.82
C SER A 35 6.61 -4.46 8.65
N LYS A 36 5.72 -3.47 8.79
CA LYS A 36 6.03 -2.21 9.49
C LYS A 36 4.86 -1.71 10.33
N PRO A 37 5.09 -1.34 11.59
CA PRO A 37 4.15 -0.53 12.35
C PRO A 37 3.86 0.77 11.59
N CYS A 38 2.60 1.20 11.56
CA CYS A 38 2.20 2.34 10.74
C CYS A 38 2.78 3.67 11.23
N ASP A 39 3.18 3.74 12.50
CA ASP A 39 3.86 4.89 13.11
C ASP A 39 5.35 4.99 12.77
N GLU A 40 5.96 3.92 12.23
CA GLU A 40 7.30 3.96 11.65
C GLU A 40 7.32 4.40 10.17
N LEU A 41 6.14 4.48 9.55
CA LEU A 41 6.01 4.86 8.15
C LEU A 41 6.03 6.38 7.99
N GLN A 42 6.59 6.87 6.88
CA GLN A 42 6.51 8.29 6.56
C GLN A 42 5.07 8.67 6.22
N VAL A 43 4.40 9.34 7.16
CA VAL A 43 3.02 9.83 7.02
C VAL A 43 3.00 11.13 6.23
N ASP A 44 1.99 11.29 5.37
CA ASP A 44 1.77 12.56 4.66
C ASP A 44 1.51 13.73 5.65
N PRO A 45 2.24 14.85 5.52
CA PRO A 45 2.15 15.97 6.46
C PRO A 45 0.78 16.68 6.44
N ASN A 46 -0.04 16.46 5.41
CA ASN A 46 -1.39 17.03 5.31
C ASN A 46 -2.45 16.16 6.00
N GLY A 47 -2.05 15.10 6.71
CA GLY A 47 -2.98 14.19 7.39
C GLY A 47 -3.75 13.30 6.42
N ILE A 48 -3.20 13.04 5.24
CA ILE A 48 -3.74 12.09 4.26
C ILE A 48 -3.28 10.68 4.64
N PHE A 49 -4.15 9.68 4.47
CA PHE A 49 -3.78 8.27 4.59
C PHE A 49 -2.93 7.87 3.38
N LYS A 50 -1.66 8.26 3.45
CA LYS A 50 -0.65 7.98 2.44
C LYS A 50 0.69 7.77 3.13
N PHE A 51 1.36 6.70 2.76
CA PHE A 51 2.59 6.26 3.39
C PHE A 51 3.64 5.98 2.34
N ALA A 52 4.90 6.29 2.64
CA ALA A 52 6.04 5.95 1.83
C ALA A 52 7.02 5.06 2.60
N VAL A 53 7.62 4.09 1.91
CA VAL A 53 8.62 3.16 2.42
C VAL A 53 9.70 2.96 1.38
N ASP A 54 10.96 3.09 1.78
CA ASP A 54 12.08 2.60 0.99
C ASP A 54 12.20 1.10 1.20
N ILE A 55 12.28 0.36 0.10
CA ILE A 55 12.40 -1.09 0.11
C ILE A 55 13.80 -1.49 -0.34
N ASP A 56 14.44 -2.33 0.47
CA ASP A 56 15.63 -3.05 0.05
C ASP A 56 15.18 -4.29 -0.72
N LEU A 57 15.62 -4.40 -1.97
CA LEU A 57 15.28 -5.52 -2.83
C LEU A 57 16.32 -6.63 -2.66
N GLU A 58 15.86 -7.88 -2.70
CA GLU A 58 16.81 -8.98 -2.67
C GLU A 58 17.72 -8.94 -3.90
N SER A 59 19.02 -8.80 -3.63
CA SER A 59 20.13 -8.61 -4.59
C SER A 59 20.31 -9.70 -5.65
N SER A 60 19.43 -10.69 -5.71
CA SER A 60 19.52 -11.84 -6.61
C SER A 60 18.74 -11.64 -7.92
N LEU A 61 17.73 -10.76 -7.95
CA LEU A 61 16.81 -10.64 -9.10
C LEU A 61 17.34 -9.68 -10.16
N LYS A 62 17.58 -10.22 -11.35
CA LYS A 62 17.91 -9.46 -12.56
C LYS A 62 16.67 -8.78 -13.12
N LYS A 63 16.83 -7.53 -13.58
CA LYS A 63 15.78 -6.72 -14.20
C LYS A 63 15.05 -7.52 -15.28
N GLU A 64 15.77 -8.19 -16.17
CA GLU A 64 15.20 -8.90 -17.32
C GLU A 64 14.33 -10.13 -16.94
N ALA A 65 14.45 -10.62 -15.72
CA ALA A 65 13.65 -11.74 -15.22
C ALA A 65 12.26 -11.30 -14.73
N ILE A 66 12.06 -10.01 -14.43
CA ILE A 66 10.82 -9.48 -13.86
C ILE A 66 9.85 -9.15 -14.99
N ARG A 67 8.92 -10.06 -15.27
CA ARG A 67 7.89 -9.86 -16.32
C ARG A 67 6.57 -9.36 -15.76
N GLU A 68 6.22 -9.88 -14.60
CA GLU A 68 4.98 -9.62 -13.88
C GLU A 68 5.31 -9.55 -12.39
N ILE A 69 4.67 -8.61 -11.72
CA ILE A 69 4.72 -8.47 -10.27
C ILE A 69 3.32 -8.72 -9.73
N LYS A 70 3.24 -9.51 -8.66
CA LYS A 70 2.02 -9.69 -7.88
C LYS A 70 2.26 -9.09 -6.51
N VAL A 71 1.39 -8.17 -6.12
CA VAL A 71 1.46 -7.50 -4.81
C VAL A 71 0.29 -7.91 -3.92
N THR A 72 0.55 -7.97 -2.62
CA THR A 72 -0.46 -8.06 -1.57
C THR A 72 -0.23 -6.97 -0.54
N TRP A 73 -1.31 -6.50 0.09
CA TRP A 73 -1.24 -5.59 1.22
C TRP A 73 -2.32 -5.96 2.23
N ASN A 74 -1.88 -6.24 3.45
CA ASN A 74 -2.72 -6.51 4.60
C ASN A 74 -2.48 -5.44 5.67
N VAL A 75 -3.55 -5.11 6.38
CA VAL A 75 -3.51 -4.31 7.60
C VAL A 75 -3.86 -5.23 8.76
N VAL A 76 -2.96 -5.32 9.73
CA VAL A 76 -3.10 -6.22 10.89
C VAL A 76 -3.24 -5.38 12.15
N LEU A 77 -4.21 -5.72 12.98
CA LEU A 77 -4.36 -5.13 14.31
C LEU A 77 -3.34 -5.74 15.27
N ARG A 78 -2.64 -4.88 16.01
CA ARG A 78 -1.54 -5.22 16.93
C ARG A 78 -1.91 -6.40 17.84
N GLY A 79 -0.98 -7.34 17.96
CA GLY A 79 -1.21 -8.59 18.66
C GLY A 79 -1.99 -9.63 17.84
N TRP A 80 -2.09 -9.45 16.52
CA TRP A 80 -2.78 -10.36 15.60
C TRP A 80 -4.24 -10.58 15.96
N LYS A 81 -4.89 -9.55 16.49
CA LYS A 81 -6.29 -9.63 16.95
C LYS A 81 -7.29 -9.71 15.79
N ALA A 82 -6.93 -9.10 14.66
CA ALA A 82 -7.70 -9.09 13.42
C ALA A 82 -6.76 -8.75 12.25
N GLU A 83 -7.14 -9.16 11.05
CA GLU A 83 -6.47 -8.76 9.81
C GLU A 83 -7.50 -8.36 8.76
N PHE A 84 -7.11 -7.42 7.90
CA PHE A 84 -7.90 -6.97 6.77
C PHE A 84 -7.04 -6.95 5.51
N HIS A 85 -7.51 -7.63 4.46
CA HIS A 85 -6.85 -7.68 3.18
C HIS A 85 -7.23 -6.46 2.34
N MET A 86 -6.37 -5.43 2.35
CA MET A 86 -6.54 -4.25 1.51
C MET A 86 -6.44 -4.61 0.03
N MET A 87 -5.54 -5.54 -0.30
CA MET A 87 -5.30 -5.97 -1.66
C MET A 87 -4.85 -7.44 -1.69
N GLU A 88 -5.70 -8.29 -2.26
CA GLU A 88 -5.41 -9.71 -2.50
C GLU A 88 -4.84 -9.91 -3.91
N SER A 89 -3.56 -10.29 -3.97
CA SER A 89 -2.84 -10.75 -5.17
C SER A 89 -3.15 -9.97 -6.46
N CYS A 90 -2.83 -8.66 -6.47
CA CYS A 90 -2.98 -7.82 -7.65
C CYS A 90 -1.78 -7.98 -8.59
N SER A 91 -2.04 -8.42 -9.81
CA SER A 91 -1.06 -8.59 -10.89
C SER A 91 -0.90 -7.32 -11.71
N GLY A 92 0.35 -6.98 -12.05
CA GLY A 92 0.69 -5.87 -12.94
C GLY A 92 1.96 -6.17 -13.73
N LYS A 93 2.07 -5.59 -14.92
CA LYS A 93 3.34 -5.60 -15.67
C LYS A 93 4.32 -4.68 -14.95
N ALA A 94 5.56 -5.12 -14.79
CA ALA A 94 6.59 -4.30 -14.20
C ALA A 94 7.14 -3.32 -15.24
N SER A 95 6.96 -2.02 -15.03
CA SER A 95 7.71 -1.00 -15.74
C SER A 95 9.10 -0.93 -15.13
N LEU A 96 10.02 -1.74 -15.65
CA LEU A 96 11.43 -1.78 -15.23
C LEU A 96 12.23 -0.55 -15.70
N VAL A 97 11.53 0.51 -16.11
CA VAL A 97 12.14 1.79 -16.46
C VAL A 97 12.53 2.48 -15.15
N PRO A 98 13.79 2.90 -14.98
CA PRO A 98 14.19 3.67 -13.80
C PRO A 98 13.23 4.84 -13.56
N GLU A 99 12.84 5.04 -12.29
CA GLU A 99 11.93 6.12 -11.86
C GLU A 99 10.49 6.03 -12.36
N ALA A 100 10.13 5.04 -13.18
CA ALA A 100 8.74 4.72 -13.44
C ALA A 100 8.11 4.04 -12.20
N GLU A 101 6.87 4.41 -11.89
CA GLU A 101 6.09 3.80 -10.83
C GLU A 101 4.97 2.96 -11.43
N ASP A 102 4.91 1.69 -11.05
CA ASP A 102 3.78 0.81 -11.35
C ASP A 102 2.67 1.03 -10.33
N LEU A 103 1.46 1.29 -10.81
CA LEU A 103 0.27 1.46 -9.97
C LEU A 103 -0.56 0.18 -9.96
N PHE A 104 -0.77 -0.36 -8.77
CA PHE A 104 -1.68 -1.45 -8.49
C PHE A 104 -2.86 -0.92 -7.70
N SER A 105 -4.07 -1.29 -8.10
CA SER A 105 -5.29 -0.76 -7.54
C SER A 105 -6.33 -1.86 -7.33
N LYS A 106 -7.00 -1.87 -6.18
CA LYS A 106 -8.09 -2.80 -5.88
C LYS A 106 -9.21 -2.08 -5.14
N GLU A 107 -10.46 -2.26 -5.59
CA GLU A 107 -11.61 -1.73 -4.89
C GLU A 107 -11.75 -2.39 -3.51
N LEU A 108 -11.96 -1.55 -2.49
CA LEU A 108 -12.18 -2.00 -1.11
C LEU A 108 -13.65 -2.39 -0.91
N PRO A 109 -13.93 -3.39 -0.06
CA PRO A 109 -15.30 -3.77 0.26
C PRO A 109 -16.04 -2.64 1.00
N LEU A 110 -17.36 -2.64 0.86
CA LEU A 110 -18.22 -1.82 1.70
C LEU A 110 -18.25 -2.38 3.14
N PRO A 111 -18.28 -1.53 4.17
CA PRO A 111 -18.62 -1.96 5.52
C PRO A 111 -19.96 -2.70 5.54
N GLY A 112 -20.04 -3.83 6.24
CA GLY A 112 -21.22 -4.70 6.25
C GLY A 112 -22.52 -4.03 6.71
N CYS A 113 -22.46 -2.94 7.48
CA CYS A 113 -23.64 -2.18 7.88
C CYS A 113 -24.31 -1.42 6.71
N CYS A 114 -23.67 -1.33 5.55
CA CYS A 114 -24.14 -0.58 4.39
C CYS A 114 -24.23 -1.41 3.09
N SER A 115 -23.92 -2.71 3.13
CA SER A 115 -23.86 -3.58 1.94
C SER A 115 -25.20 -3.74 1.22
N ASN A 116 -26.32 -3.49 1.91
CA ASN A 116 -27.66 -3.68 1.34
C ASN A 116 -28.18 -2.44 0.57
N MET A 117 -27.46 -1.31 0.60
CA MET A 117 -27.89 -0.05 -0.06
C MET A 117 -27.04 0.36 -1.27
N VAL A 118 -25.79 -0.11 -1.37
CA VAL A 118 -24.86 0.29 -2.44
C VAL A 118 -24.03 -0.93 -2.86
N THR A 119 -23.73 -1.07 -4.15
CA THR A 119 -23.00 -2.24 -4.70
C THR A 119 -21.49 -2.05 -4.84
N ALA A 120 -21.00 -0.81 -4.77
CA ALA A 120 -19.59 -0.44 -4.93
C ALA A 120 -19.17 0.59 -3.86
N SER A 121 -17.96 0.48 -3.32
CA SER A 121 -17.51 1.35 -2.22
C SER A 121 -17.01 2.71 -2.69
N SER A 122 -16.63 2.83 -3.96
CA SER A 122 -15.89 3.97 -4.52
C SER A 122 -14.54 4.24 -3.83
N LEU A 123 -14.06 3.32 -3.00
CA LEU A 123 -12.77 3.38 -2.35
C LEU A 123 -11.85 2.34 -2.97
N VAL A 124 -10.62 2.75 -3.26
CA VAL A 124 -9.62 1.92 -3.91
C VAL A 124 -8.34 1.97 -3.08
N ALA A 125 -7.83 0.79 -2.72
CA ALA A 125 -6.49 0.65 -2.20
C ALA A 125 -5.49 0.78 -3.35
N GLU A 126 -4.52 1.68 -3.21
CA GLU A 126 -3.46 1.91 -4.18
C GLU A 126 -2.09 1.54 -3.59
N ILE A 127 -1.34 0.77 -4.37
CA ILE A 127 0.09 0.49 -4.14
C ILE A 127 0.82 1.06 -5.36
N LYS A 128 1.77 1.97 -5.13
CA LYS A 128 2.71 2.44 -6.15
C LYS A 128 4.07 1.87 -5.85
N LEU A 129 4.67 1.20 -6.83
CA LEU A 129 5.96 0.55 -6.72
C LEU A 129 6.90 1.12 -7.77
N GLY A 130 7.96 1.80 -7.34
CA GLY A 130 9.02 2.30 -8.18
C GLY A 130 10.34 1.59 -7.89
N PHE A 131 11.14 1.40 -8.93
CA PHE A 131 12.48 0.80 -8.82
C PHE A 131 13.56 1.85 -9.08
N CYS A 132 14.60 1.84 -8.25
CA CYS A 132 15.73 2.76 -8.37
C CYS A 132 16.97 1.99 -8.84
N SER A 133 17.63 2.47 -9.91
CA SER A 133 18.98 2.03 -10.27
C SER A 133 20.00 2.73 -9.38
N GLU A 134 20.92 1.98 -8.78
CA GLU A 134 21.90 2.54 -7.83
C GLU A 134 23.09 3.27 -8.48
N ASN A 135 23.07 3.50 -9.80
CA ASN A 135 24.22 4.03 -10.54
C ASN A 135 23.92 5.42 -11.14
N TYR A 136 23.94 6.44 -10.30
CA TYR A 136 24.35 7.80 -10.66
C TYR A 136 25.39 8.25 -9.63
N ILE A 137 26.48 7.49 -9.51
CA ILE A 137 27.73 8.09 -9.06
C ILE A 137 28.40 8.52 -10.36
N ASP A 138 28.80 9.78 -10.39
CA ASP A 138 29.49 10.44 -11.51
C ASP A 138 30.49 9.52 -12.21
N GLU A 139 30.69 9.78 -13.50
CA GLU A 139 31.48 9.03 -14.48
C GLU A 139 32.99 8.89 -14.15
N GLU A 140 33.36 8.60 -12.91
CA GLU A 140 34.69 8.21 -12.50
C GLU A 140 34.65 6.77 -11.96
N GLU A 141 35.27 5.88 -12.73
CA GLU A 141 35.47 4.45 -12.48
C GLU A 141 34.27 3.51 -12.74
N GLY A 142 34.06 3.16 -14.00
CA GLY A 142 34.00 1.76 -14.48
C GLY A 142 33.02 0.75 -13.84
N ILE A 143 32.08 1.14 -12.98
CA ILE A 143 31.09 0.22 -12.40
C ILE A 143 30.04 -0.10 -13.47
N LYS A 144 30.14 -1.29 -14.05
CA LYS A 144 29.11 -1.82 -14.96
C LYS A 144 27.80 -2.00 -14.17
N ASP A 145 26.68 -1.54 -14.73
CA ASP A 145 25.34 -1.92 -14.26
C ASP A 145 25.25 -3.44 -14.26
N ASP A 146 25.03 -4.03 -13.09
CA ASP A 146 24.90 -5.48 -12.93
C ASP A 146 23.51 -5.97 -13.36
N GLY A 147 22.66 -5.05 -13.83
CA GLY A 147 21.32 -5.33 -14.32
C GLY A 147 20.36 -5.64 -13.20
N LYS A 148 20.61 -5.15 -11.97
CA LYS A 148 19.77 -5.45 -10.80
C LYS A 148 19.22 -4.19 -10.17
N PHE A 149 18.05 -4.33 -9.53
CA PHE A 149 17.56 -3.31 -8.62
C PHE A 149 17.97 -3.68 -7.21
N LYS A 150 18.51 -2.71 -6.49
CA LYS A 150 18.90 -2.87 -5.08
C LYS A 150 17.94 -2.16 -4.14
N ARG A 151 17.32 -1.09 -4.63
CA ARG A 151 16.35 -0.29 -3.89
C ARG A 151 15.11 -0.06 -4.73
N GLY A 152 14.00 0.11 -4.04
CA GLY A 152 12.78 0.62 -4.61
C GLY A 152 12.08 1.54 -3.62
N LYS A 153 10.99 2.12 -4.09
CA LYS A 153 10.11 2.95 -3.29
C LYS A 153 8.70 2.41 -3.39
N LEU A 154 8.08 2.28 -2.24
CA LEU A 154 6.70 1.85 -2.09
C LEU A 154 5.87 3.01 -1.55
N SER A 155 4.74 3.29 -2.19
CA SER A 155 3.72 4.21 -1.67
C SER A 155 2.38 3.51 -1.54
N LEU A 156 1.72 3.69 -0.40
CA LEU A 156 0.45 3.07 -0.04
C LEU A 156 -0.60 4.15 0.22
N ALA A 157 -1.80 4.02 -0.33
CA ALA A 157 -2.86 5.01 -0.13
C ALA A 157 -4.26 4.42 -0.31
N ILE A 158 -5.28 5.17 0.11
CA ILE A 158 -6.70 4.90 -0.22
C ILE A 158 -7.26 6.07 -1.02
N MET A 159 -7.67 5.83 -2.26
CA MET A 159 -8.28 6.81 -3.15
C MET A 159 -9.80 6.70 -3.12
N ASN A 160 -10.49 7.83 -2.97
CA ASN A 160 -11.92 7.92 -3.25
C ASN A 160 -12.11 8.26 -4.73
N THR A 161 -12.61 7.30 -5.53
CA THR A 161 -12.76 7.45 -6.99
C THR A 161 -13.93 8.35 -7.39
N LYS A 162 -14.88 8.60 -6.48
CA LYS A 162 -15.97 9.55 -6.74
C LYS A 162 -15.49 11.00 -6.73
N HIS A 163 -14.57 11.33 -5.84
CA HIS A 163 -14.05 12.69 -5.66
C HIS A 163 -12.63 12.87 -6.20
N TRP A 164 -11.98 11.78 -6.64
CA TRP A 164 -10.58 11.76 -7.07
C TRP A 164 -9.65 12.37 -6.03
N ARG A 165 -9.87 12.00 -4.77
CA ARG A 165 -9.09 12.47 -3.61
C ARG A 165 -8.70 11.30 -2.73
N TYR A 166 -7.45 11.34 -2.25
CA TYR A 166 -7.01 10.44 -1.21
C TYR A 166 -7.78 10.71 0.09
N LEU A 167 -8.05 9.65 0.85
CA LEU A 167 -8.73 9.77 2.13
C LEU A 167 -7.85 10.49 3.15
N SER A 168 -8.51 11.24 4.03
CA SER A 168 -7.85 11.69 5.26
C SER A 168 -7.52 10.48 6.14
N MET A 169 -6.56 10.66 7.06
CA MET A 169 -6.21 9.65 8.06
C MET A 169 -7.45 9.19 8.84
N ASP A 170 -8.30 10.14 9.26
CA ASP A 170 -9.50 9.84 10.04
C ASP A 170 -10.55 9.06 9.24
N ASP A 171 -10.76 9.39 7.95
CA ASP A 171 -11.71 8.67 7.10
C ASP A 171 -11.23 7.25 6.80
N ALA A 172 -9.93 7.07 6.57
CA ALA A 172 -9.34 5.76 6.33
C ALA A 172 -9.40 4.87 7.58
N LEU A 173 -9.04 5.40 8.77
CA LEU A 173 -9.14 4.65 10.02
C LEU A 173 -10.60 4.30 10.36
N ARG A 174 -11.54 5.22 10.09
CA ARG A 174 -12.98 4.93 10.20
C ARG A 174 -13.43 3.82 9.25
N HIS A 175 -12.89 3.76 8.04
CA HIS A 175 -13.20 2.67 7.12
C HIS A 175 -12.64 1.34 7.65
N LEU A 176 -11.37 1.31 8.05
CA LEU A 176 -10.68 0.11 8.54
C LEU A 176 -11.28 -0.45 9.83
N GLN A 177 -11.76 0.41 10.74
CA GLN A 177 -12.30 -0.03 12.02
C GLN A 177 -13.52 -0.95 11.84
N HIS A 178 -14.28 -0.83 10.75
CA HIS A 178 -15.42 -1.71 10.45
C HIS A 178 -15.02 -3.17 10.20
N PHE A 179 -13.75 -3.42 9.89
CA PHE A 179 -13.23 -4.75 9.59
C PHE A 179 -12.29 -5.26 10.69
N LEU A 180 -11.62 -4.34 11.40
CA LEU A 180 -10.59 -4.69 12.39
C LEU A 180 -11.08 -4.67 13.83
N LEU A 181 -12.12 -3.90 14.15
CA LEU A 181 -12.70 -3.86 15.48
C LEU A 181 -13.99 -4.70 15.52
N PRO A 182 -14.32 -5.30 16.66
CA PRO A 182 -15.64 -5.87 16.87
C PRO A 182 -16.70 -4.79 16.62
N CYS A 183 -17.80 -5.13 15.95
CA CYS A 183 -19.02 -4.34 16.13
C CYS A 183 -19.40 -4.47 17.61
N ASP A 184 -19.43 -3.36 18.35
CA ASP A 184 -19.95 -3.37 19.72
C ASP A 184 -21.29 -4.12 19.73
N ALA A 185 -21.39 -5.17 20.55
CA ALA A 185 -22.59 -5.98 20.73
C ALA A 185 -23.66 -5.23 21.54
#